data_AF-R9JIU2-F1
#
_entry.id   AF-R9JIU2-F1
#
_cell.length_a   1.000
_cell.length_b   1.000
_cell.length_c   1.000
_cell.angle_alpha   90.00
_cell.angle_beta   90.00
_cell.angle_gamma   90.00
#
_symmetry.space_group_name_H-M   'P 1'
#
loop_
_entity.id
_entity.type
_entity.pdbx_description
1 polymer ?
#
loop_
_entity_poly.entity_id
_entity_poly.type
_entity_poly.pdbx_seq_one_letter_code
_entity_poly.pdbx_strand_id
1 'polypeptide(L)' 'MIVFLEAARLFRDSWGLYRKYYGQEKDREMWERLIEEADGLYAKYGKQPFAKEMIAAVISEVERIDKRQ' A
#
# COMPACT_ATOMS: atom_id res chain seq x y z
N MET A 1 11.08 5.28 -15.38
CA MET A 1 9.78 5.07 -16.06
C MET A 1 9.46 3.61 -15.88
N ILE A 2 8.38 3.30 -15.16
CA ILE A 2 7.93 1.92 -14.96
C ILE A 2 7.40 1.35 -16.28
N VAL A 3 7.82 0.14 -16.63
CA VAL A 3 7.25 -0.57 -17.79
C VAL A 3 5.94 -1.28 -17.41
N PHE A 4 5.10 -1.61 -18.39
CA PHE A 4 3.75 -2.16 -18.15
C PHE A 4 3.73 -3.35 -17.16
N LEU A 5 4.63 -4.33 -17.33
CA LEU A 5 4.68 -5.50 -16.45
C LEU A 5 5.11 -5.15 -15.01
N GLU A 6 5.95 -4.14 -14.84
CA GLU A 6 6.31 -3.62 -13.52
C GLU A 6 5.14 -2.86 -12.89
N ALA A 7 4.42 -2.05 -13.67
CA ALA A 7 3.20 -1.37 -13.22
C ALA A 7 2.18 -2.41 -12.76
N ALA A 8 1.88 -3.42 -13.57
CA ALA A 8 0.93 -4.47 -13.23
C ALA A 8 1.30 -5.18 -11.93
N ARG A 9 2.60 -5.45 -11.71
CA ARG A 9 3.09 -5.99 -10.43
C ARG A 9 2.91 -5.01 -9.27
N LEU A 10 3.20 -3.73 -9.47
CA LEU A 10 2.98 -2.68 -8.46
C LEU A 10 1.50 -2.64 -8.04
N PHE A 11 0.57 -2.59 -8.99
CA PHE A 11 -0.87 -2.63 -8.70
C PHE A 11 -1.25 -3.86 -7.87
N ARG A 12 -0.79 -5.05 -8.28
CA ARG A 12 -1.09 -6.30 -7.56
C ARG A 12 -0.51 -6.30 -6.14
N ASP A 13 0.74 -5.88 -5.98
CA ASP A 13 1.43 -5.93 -4.70
C ASP A 13 0.89 -4.86 -3.74
N SER A 14 0.58 -3.65 -4.25
CA SER A 14 -0.14 -2.61 -3.49
C SER A 14 -1.54 -3.09 -3.08
N TRP A 15 -2.29 -3.76 -3.95
CA TRP A 15 -3.56 -4.39 -3.57
C TRP A 15 -3.39 -5.51 -2.52
N GLY A 16 -2.21 -6.14 -2.50
CA GLY A 16 -1.81 -7.06 -1.43
C GLY A 16 -1.84 -6.40 -0.04
N LEU A 17 -1.32 -5.18 0.08
CA LEU A 17 -1.41 -4.40 1.32
C LEU A 17 -2.88 -4.15 1.69
N TYR A 18 -3.68 -3.64 0.75
CA TYR A 18 -5.11 -3.39 1.01
C TYR A 18 -5.81 -4.63 1.58
N ARG A 19 -5.69 -5.79 0.91
CA ARG A 19 -6.33 -7.04 1.35
C ARG A 19 -5.84 -7.51 2.71
N LYS A 20 -4.55 -7.33 3.01
CA LYS A 20 -3.96 -7.78 4.26
C LYS A 20 -4.49 -7.00 5.46
N TYR A 21 -4.61 -5.68 5.32
CA TYR A 21 -5.01 -4.78 6.41
C TYR A 21 -6.51 -4.45 6.42
N TYR A 22 -7.27 -4.95 5.45
CA TYR A 22 -8.72 -4.79 5.41
C TYR A 22 -9.38 -5.35 6.67
N GLY A 23 -10.14 -4.52 7.38
CA GLY A 23 -10.91 -4.92 8.56
C GLY A 23 -10.07 -5.29 9.79
N GLN A 24 -8.76 -5.04 9.77
CA GLN A 24 -7.94 -5.14 10.97
C GLN A 24 -8.23 -3.97 11.93
N GLU A 25 -8.02 -4.21 13.23
CA GLU A 25 -8.09 -3.17 14.23
C GLU A 25 -7.04 -2.09 13.96
N LYS A 26 -7.47 -0.82 13.99
CA LYS A 26 -6.62 0.34 13.67
C LYS A 26 -5.78 0.79 14.85
N ASP A 27 -5.06 -0.14 15.44
CA ASP A 27 -4.08 0.15 16.48
C ASP A 27 -2.76 0.66 15.89
N ARG A 28 -1.90 1.15 16.77
CA ARG A 28 -0.59 1.68 16.41
C ARG A 28 0.32 0.61 15.77
N GLU A 29 0.25 -0.62 16.25
CA GLU A 29 1.11 -1.72 15.80
C GLU A 29 0.78 -2.14 14.35
N MET A 30 -0.51 -2.16 14.01
CA MET A 30 -1.00 -2.36 12.65
C MET A 30 -0.45 -1.28 11.72
N TRP A 31 -0.56 0.00 12.12
CA TRP A 31 -0.05 1.11 11.32
C TRP A 31 1.47 1.07 11.12
N GLU A 32 2.23 0.76 12.17
CA GLU A 32 3.69 0.62 12.09
C GLU A 32 4.08 -0.49 11.09
N ARG A 33 3.41 -1.65 11.15
CA ARG A 33 3.63 -2.75 10.19
C ARG A 33 3.24 -2.37 8.77
N LEU A 34 2.10 -1.70 8.57
CA LEU A 34 1.67 -1.28 7.24
C LEU A 34 2.67 -0.29 6.62
N ILE A 35 3.17 0.66 7.39
CA ILE A 35 4.17 1.62 6.91
C ILE A 35 5.48 0.91 6.55
N GLU A 36 5.96 0.00 7.40
CA GLU A 36 7.18 -0.77 7.12
C GLU A 36 7.06 -1.58 5.82
N GLU A 37 5.95 -2.27 5.62
CA GLU A 37 5.69 -3.04 4.39
C GLU A 37 5.54 -2.15 3.16
N ALA A 38 4.88 -1.00 3.31
CA ALA A 38 4.74 0.00 2.26
C ALA A 38 6.09 0.60 1.85
N ASP A 39 6.97 0.88 2.81
CA ASP A 39 8.33 1.38 2.55
C ASP A 39 9.18 0.33 1.83
N GLY A 40 9.08 -0.94 2.24
CA GLY A 40 9.71 -2.07 1.55
C GLY A 40 9.21 -2.19 0.11
N LEU A 41 7.90 -2.03 -0.11
CA LEU A 41 7.30 -2.05 -1.44
C LEU A 41 7.77 -0.85 -2.29
N TYR A 42 7.82 0.34 -1.71
CA TYR A 42 8.32 1.53 -2.40
C TYR A 42 9.79 1.38 -2.82
N ALA A 43 10.62 0.82 -1.94
CA ALA A 43 12.01 0.50 -2.26
C ALA A 43 12.13 -0.54 -3.40
N LYS A 44 11.29 -1.59 -3.38
CA LYS A 44 11.25 -2.63 -4.44
C LYS A 44 10.99 -2.05 -5.84
N TYR A 45 10.20 -0.98 -5.95
CA TYR A 45 9.91 -0.32 -7.23
C TYR A 45 10.86 0.85 -7.55
N GLY A 46 12.04 0.87 -6.93
CA GLY A 46 13.09 1.85 -7.23
C GLY A 46 12.73 3.26 -6.78
N LYS A 47 11.85 3.40 -5.78
CA LYS A 47 11.42 4.69 -5.23
C LYS A 47 10.87 5.65 -6.30
N GLN A 48 10.18 5.12 -7.31
CA GLN A 48 9.62 5.91 -8.39
C GLN A 48 8.37 6.69 -7.92
N PRO A 49 8.15 7.94 -8.38
CA PRO A 49 7.02 8.76 -7.96
C PRO A 49 5.66 8.06 -8.10
N PHE A 50 5.44 7.38 -9.22
CA PHE A 50 4.21 6.63 -9.47
C PHE A 50 3.95 5.52 -8.44
N ALA A 51 5.01 4.82 -7.98
CA ALA A 51 4.87 3.82 -6.93
C ALA A 51 4.46 4.45 -5.59
N LYS A 52 5.05 5.60 -5.25
CA LYS A 52 4.68 6.35 -4.05
C LYS A 52 3.20 6.74 -4.05
N GLU A 53 2.73 7.31 -5.16
CA GLU A 53 1.34 7.75 -5.30
C GLU A 53 0.35 6.59 -5.19
N MET A 54 0.64 5.46 -5.86
CA MET A 54 -0.23 4.28 -5.80
C MET A 54 -0.29 3.67 -4.39
N ILE A 55 0.86 3.53 -3.73
CA ILE A 55 0.93 2.98 -2.37
C ILE A 55 0.21 3.89 -1.38
N ALA A 56 0.41 5.21 -1.48
CA ALA A 56 -0.29 6.19 -0.65
C ALA A 56 -1.81 6.11 -0.83
N ALA A 57 -2.30 5.97 -2.06
CA ALA A 57 -3.72 5.81 -2.34
C ALA A 57 -4.31 4.56 -1.67
N VAL A 58 -3.57 3.44 -1.65
CA VAL A 58 -3.99 2.23 -0.94
C VAL A 58 -4.04 2.43 0.58
N ILE A 59 -3.00 3.03 1.17
CA ILE A 59 -2.96 3.30 2.61
C ILE A 59 -4.15 4.19 3.02
N SER A 60 -4.46 5.23 2.24
CA SER A 60 -5.63 6.08 2.48
C SER A 60 -6.94 5.30 2.39
N GLU A 61 -7.07 4.30 1.51
CA GLU A 61 -8.28 3.48 1.48
C GLU A 61 -8.37 2.55 2.69
N VAL A 62 -7.25 2.00 3.18
CA VAL A 62 -7.23 1.24 4.45
C VAL A 62 -7.73 2.11 5.61
N GLU A 63 -7.27 3.36 5.69
CA GLU A 63 -7.71 4.33 6.70
C GLU A 63 -9.24 4.57 6.65
N ARG A 64 -9.82 4.64 5.45
CA ARG A 64 -11.25 4.95 5.24
C ARG A 64 -12.20 3.83 5.62
N ILE A 65 -11.76 2.56 5.67
CA ILE A 65 -12.66 1.41 5.91
C ILE A 65 -13.47 1.57 7.22
N ASP A 66 -12.93 2.22 8.25
CA ASP A 66 -13.62 2.42 9.54
C ASP A 66 -14.67 3.53 9.48
N LYS A 67 -14.59 4.43 8.50
CA LYS A 67 -15.59 5.50 8.32
C LYS A 67 -16.83 5.00 7.57
N ARG A 68 -16.83 3.76 7.06
CA ARG A 68 -17.91 3.18 6.26
C ARG A 68 -18.61 1.99 6.92
N GLN A 69 -18.14 1.54 8.09
CA GLN A 69 -18.84 0.61 8.98
C GLN A 69 -19.47 1.38 10.13
#